data_AF-A0A971KJ42-F1
#
_entry.id   AF-A0A971KJ42-F1
#
_cell.length_a   1.000
_cell.length_b   1.000
_cell.length_c   1.000
_cell.angle_alpha   90.00
_cell.angle_beta   90.00
_cell.angle_gamma   90.00
#
_symmetry.space_group_name_H-M   'P 1'
#
loop_
_entity.id
_entity.type
_entity.pdbx_description
1 polymer ?
#
loop_
_entity_poly.entity_id
_entity_poly.type
_entity_poly.pdbx_seq_one_letter_code
_entity_poly.pdbx_strand_id
1 'polypeptide(L)'
;QVTHHESGTCVAEGKFTLAPDARVELDSFSANPSHQGLYLIAWQIGDQRFHNHYVAGRYPYSLKQFRGWMQVIAGLEPAFKLP
;
A
#
# COMPACT_ATOMS: atom_id res chain seq x y z
N GLN A 1 -0.79 8.30 3.88
CA GLN A 1 0.08 7.45 4.71
C GLN A 1 0.43 6.16 3.97
N VAL A 2 1.57 5.56 4.30
CA VAL A 2 2.00 4.23 3.86
C VAL A 2 2.35 3.41 5.09
N THR A 3 1.83 2.19 5.19
CA THR A 3 1.98 1.33 6.37
C THR A 3 2.43 -0.07 5.95
N HIS A 4 3.46 -0.61 6.60
CA HIS A 4 3.85 -2.01 6.45
C HIS A 4 2.81 -2.91 7.15
N HIS A 5 2.20 -3.83 6.42
CA HIS A 5 1.02 -4.58 6.84
C HIS A 5 1.29 -5.43 8.07
N GLU A 6 2.35 -6.24 8.06
CA GLU A 6 2.62 -7.20 9.13
C GLU A 6 3.06 -6.54 10.44
N SER A 7 3.84 -5.46 10.36
CA SER A 7 4.36 -4.78 11.57
C SER A 7 3.50 -3.61 12.03
N GLY A 8 2.55 -3.15 11.22
CA GLY A 8 1.77 -1.93 11.47
C GLY A 8 2.59 -0.63 11.42
N THR A 9 3.85 -0.70 11.01
CA THR A 9 4.74 0.47 11.00
C THR A 9 4.31 1.46 9.92
N CYS A 10 4.00 2.70 10.31
CA CYS A 10 3.84 3.81 9.36
C CYS A 10 5.22 4.24 8.85
N VAL A 11 5.45 4.12 7.54
CA VAL A 11 6.75 4.41 6.90
C VAL A 11 6.78 5.73 6.15
N ALA A 12 5.60 6.32 5.88
CA ALA A 12 5.46 7.62 5.25
C ALA A 12 4.09 8.22 5.59
N GLU A 13 4.03 9.50 5.94
CA GLU A 13 2.79 10.23 6.21
C GLU A 13 2.97 11.71 5.89
N GLY A 14 1.94 12.34 5.33
CA GLY A 14 2.00 13.75 5.00
C GLY A 14 0.71 14.28 4.39
N LYS A 15 0.72 15.58 4.14
CA LYS A 15 -0.32 16.30 3.38
C LYS A 15 0.22 16.64 2.00
N PHE A 16 -0.66 16.77 1.02
CA PHE A 16 -0.27 17.14 -0.34
C PHE A 16 -1.29 18.08 -0.98
N THR A 17 -0.85 18.75 -2.03
CA THR A 17 -1.69 19.54 -2.93
C THR A 17 -1.18 19.31 -4.34
N LEU A 18 -2.09 19.15 -5.29
CA LEU A 18 -1.77 18.79 -6.66
C LEU A 18 -2.74 19.49 -7.61
N ALA A 19 -2.24 20.02 -8.72
CA ALA A 19 -3.09 20.51 -9.79
C ALA A 19 -3.73 19.32 -10.55
N PRO A 20 -4.86 19.53 -11.27
CA PRO A 20 -5.38 18.52 -12.19
C PRO A 20 -4.28 18.00 -13.13
N ASP A 21 -4.25 16.68 -13.34
CA ASP A 21 -3.30 15.96 -14.20
C ASP A 21 -1.80 16.12 -13.85
N ALA A 22 -1.46 16.73 -12.72
CA ALA A 22 -0.08 16.83 -12.27
C ALA A 22 0.38 15.53 -11.60
N ARG A 23 1.70 15.38 -11.49
CA ARG A 23 2.36 14.32 -10.72
C ARG A 23 3.33 14.96 -9.74
N VAL A 24 3.32 14.50 -8.51
CA VAL A 24 4.25 14.93 -7.46
C VAL A 24 4.79 13.70 -6.73
N GLU A 25 6.06 13.77 -6.32
CA GLU A 25 6.63 12.84 -5.37
C GLU A 25 6.28 13.30 -3.96
N LEU A 26 5.60 12.46 -3.18
CA LEU A 26 5.16 12.80 -1.83
C LEU A 26 6.19 12.43 -0.77
N ASP A 27 6.85 11.30 -0.95
CA ASP A 27 7.81 10.75 0.00
C ASP A 27 8.66 9.66 -0.67
N SER A 28 9.73 9.25 0.02
CA SER A 28 10.54 8.10 -0.31
C SER A 28 10.90 7.33 0.96
N PHE A 29 10.77 6.01 0.93
CA PHE A 29 11.17 5.15 2.04
C PHE A 29 11.91 3.92 1.52
N SER A 30 12.81 3.39 2.35
CA SER A 30 13.56 2.19 2.02
C SER A 30 12.77 0.94 2.41
N ALA A 31 12.63 -0.01 1.48
CA ALA A 31 12.19 -1.36 1.76
C ALA A 31 13.40 -2.30 1.67
N ASN A 32 13.55 -3.23 2.62
CA ASN A 32 14.62 -4.23 2.56
C ASN A 32 14.32 -5.21 1.40
N PRO A 33 15.15 -5.28 0.34
CA PRO A 33 14.86 -6.12 -0.83
C PRO A 33 14.83 -7.63 -0.53
N SER A 34 15.46 -8.05 0.57
CA SER A 34 15.48 -9.45 1.00
C SER A 34 14.25 -9.82 1.82
N HIS A 35 13.45 -8.85 2.25
CA HIS A 35 12.22 -9.09 3.00
C HIS A 35 11.00 -8.91 2.09
N GLN A 36 10.21 -9.96 1.99
CA GLN A 36 8.89 -9.90 1.38
C GLN A 36 7.92 -9.22 2.34
N GLY A 37 7.17 -8.23 1.85
CA GLY A 37 6.24 -7.48 2.68
C GLY A 37 5.16 -6.79 1.86
N LEU A 38 4.02 -6.55 2.51
CA LEU A 38 2.92 -5.80 1.93
C LEU A 38 2.89 -4.38 2.52
N TYR A 39 2.91 -3.37 1.65
CA TYR A 39 2.71 -1.98 2.04
C TYR A 39 1.32 -1.54 1.61
N LEU A 40 0.56 -0.98 2.56
CA LEU A 40 -0.76 -0.42 2.35
C LEU A 40 -0.64 1.10 2.24
N ILE A 41 -1.12 1.65 1.14
CA ILE A 41 -1.10 3.08 0.84
C ILE A 41 -2.53 3.59 1.02
N ALA A 42 -2.71 4.62 1.83
CA ALA A 42 -4.00 5.27 2.02
C ALA A 42 -3.85 6.78 1.85
N TRP A 43 -4.76 7.40 1.10
CA TRP A 43 -4.83 8.85 0.95
C TRP A 43 -6.28 9.32 0.93
N GLN A 44 -6.48 10.61 1.17
CA GLN A 44 -7.80 11.22 1.23
C GLN A 44 -7.80 12.50 0.39
N ILE A 45 -8.86 12.69 -0.39
CA ILE A 45 -9.12 13.90 -1.17
C ILE A 45 -10.56 14.33 -0.84
N GLY A 46 -10.70 15.49 -0.17
CA GLY A 46 -11.98 15.88 0.41
C GLY A 46 -12.45 14.85 1.43
N ASP A 47 -13.68 14.35 1.27
CA ASP A 47 -14.27 13.33 2.14
C ASP A 47 -14.05 11.90 1.63
N GLN A 48 -13.40 11.74 0.48
CA GLN A 48 -13.19 10.42 -0.13
C GLN A 48 -11.82 9.87 0.22
N ARG A 49 -11.82 8.69 0.84
CA ARG A 49 -10.62 7.89 1.11
C ARG A 49 -10.37 6.91 -0.03
N PHE A 50 -9.10 6.72 -0.33
CA PHE A 50 -8.62 5.82 -1.37
C PHE A 50 -7.49 4.98 -0.82
N HIS A 51 -7.35 3.78 -1.38
CA HIS A 51 -6.28 2.88 -1.03
C HIS A 51 -5.58 2.33 -2.27
N ASN A 52 -4.32 1.97 -2.08
CA ASN A 52 -3.54 1.17 -2.99
C ASN A 52 -2.61 0.28 -2.16
N HIS A 53 -1.87 -0.62 -2.81
CA HIS A 53 -0.94 -1.51 -2.15
C HIS A 53 0.33 -1.68 -2.98
N TYR A 54 1.39 -2.12 -2.32
CA TYR A 54 2.64 -2.48 -2.98
C TYR A 54 3.22 -3.72 -2.31
N VAL A 55 3.57 -4.72 -3.13
CA VAL A 55 4.23 -5.94 -2.66
C VAL A 55 5.72 -5.80 -2.93
N ALA A 56 6.53 -5.81 -1.86
CA ALA A 56 7.97 -5.66 -1.93
C ALA A 56 8.69 -7.01 -1.74
N GLY A 57 9.98 -7.02 -2.04
CA GLY A 57 10.88 -8.14 -1.77
C GLY A 57 11.18 -9.00 -3.00
N ARG A 58 12.03 -10.01 -2.78
CA ARG A 58 12.53 -10.89 -3.84
C ARG A 58 11.57 -12.04 -4.13
N TYR A 59 11.26 -12.28 -5.40
CA TYR A 59 10.50 -13.46 -5.86
C TYR A 59 11.30 -14.77 -5.68
N PRO A 60 10.63 -15.94 -5.58
CA PRO A 60 9.18 -16.16 -5.61
C PRO A 60 8.50 -15.94 -4.25
N TYR A 61 7.22 -15.56 -4.27
CA TYR A 61 6.38 -15.47 -3.06
C TYR A 61 5.78 -16.82 -2.71
N SER A 62 5.65 -17.10 -1.41
CA SER A 62 4.86 -18.24 -0.95
C SER A 62 3.39 -18.04 -1.32
N LEU A 63 2.78 -19.04 -1.96
CA LEU A 63 1.35 -18.96 -2.32
C LEU A 63 0.46 -18.73 -1.09
N LYS A 64 0.83 -19.33 0.06
CA LYS A 64 0.10 -19.14 1.33
C LYS A 64 0.15 -17.68 1.77
N GLN A 65 1.33 -17.06 1.74
CA GLN A 65 1.51 -15.66 2.14
C GLN A 65 0.76 -14.73 1.17
N PHE A 66 0.95 -14.93 -0.13
CA PHE A 66 0.30 -14.10 -1.15
C PHE A 66 -1.23 -14.17 -1.06
N ARG A 67 -1.81 -15.35 -0.82
CA ARG A 67 -3.26 -15.49 -0.59
C ARG A 67 -3.73 -14.72 0.65
N GLY A 68 -2.96 -14.72 1.73
CA GLY A 68 -3.24 -13.90 2.91
C GLY A 68 -3.25 -12.41 2.58
N TRP A 69 -2.25 -11.93 1.82
CA TRP A 69 -2.22 -10.55 1.35
C TRP A 69 -3.40 -10.19 0.45
N MET A 70 -3.80 -11.09 -0.46
CA MET A 70 -4.96 -10.84 -1.32
C MET A 70 -6.25 -10.63 -0.53
N GLN A 71 -6.44 -11.32 0.61
CA GLN A 71 -7.60 -11.10 1.49
C GLN A 71 -7.58 -9.71 2.13
N VAL A 72 -6.40 -9.24 2.54
CA VAL A 72 -6.20 -7.89 3.09
C VAL A 72 -6.49 -6.84 2.00
N ILE A 73 -5.92 -7.04 0.81
CA ILE A 73 -6.08 -6.15 -0.33
C ILE A 73 -7.55 -6.07 -0.78
N ALA A 74 -8.29 -7.18 -0.76
CA ALA A 74 -9.71 -7.22 -1.07
C ALA A 74 -10.59 -6.38 -0.11
N GLY A 75 -10.13 -6.18 1.13
CA GLY A 75 -10.81 -5.36 2.13
C GLY A 75 -10.50 -3.86 2.06
N LEU A 76 -9.58 -3.41 1.21
CA LEU A 76 -9.24 -1.99 1.04
C LEU A 76 -10.34 -1.25 0.28
N GLU A 77 -10.50 0.07 0.52
CA GLU A 77 -11.50 0.87 -0.20
C GLU A 77 -10.93 1.50 -1.49
N PRO A 78 -11.64 1.45 -2.63
CA PRO A 78 -12.87 0.70 -2.87
C PRO A 78 -12.60 -0.82 -2.92
N ALA A 79 -13.46 -1.59 -2.25
CA ALA A 79 -13.28 -3.04 -2.11
C ALA A 79 -13.58 -3.79 -3.42
N PHE A 80 -12.95 -4.96 -3.58
CA PHE A 80 -13.27 -5.91 -4.63
C PHE A 80 -13.48 -7.31 -4.03
N LYS A 81 -14.15 -8.19 -4.78
CA LYS A 81 -14.43 -9.56 -4.33
C LYS A 81 -13.41 -10.52 -4.94
N LEU A 82 -12.84 -11.38 -4.09
CA LEU A 82 -12.10 -12.55 -4.57
C LEU A 82 -13.10 -13.63 -5.03
N PRO A 83 -12.77 -14.38 -6.09
CA PRO A 83 -13.56 -15.54 -6.53
C PRO A 83 -13.50 -16.71 -5.54
#